data_AF-A0A842LNG6-F1
#
_entry.id   AF-A0A842LNG6-F1
#
_cell.length_a   1.000
_cell.length_b   1.000
_cell.length_c   1.000
_cell.angle_alpha   90.00
_cell.angle_beta   90.00
_cell.angle_gamma   90.00
#
_symmetry.space_group_name_H-M   'P 1'
#
loop_
_entity.id
_entity.type
_entity.pdbx_description
1 polymer ?
#
loop_
_entity_poly.entity_id
_entity_poly.type
_entity_poly.pdbx_seq_one_letter_code
_entity_poly.pdbx_strand_id
1 'polypeptide(L)'
;VRKIADHLKRHGAKRVLGLRADARIPGLEHDRAKCDSDGIFSSDAVLVPLEDGDRCEALLKMGKEVIAIDLNPLSRTSRKATISIVDNITRAIPRMIEMAEEMKGWNRKKLLEIKKNFDNRENLKRTIREIISNLEKELEG
;
A
#
# COMPACT_ATOMS: atom_id res chain seq x y z
N VAL A 1 4.61 -5.15 19.44
CA VAL A 1 5.66 -5.38 18.41
C VAL A 1 6.27 -6.80 18.46
N ARG A 2 6.89 -7.25 19.58
CA ARG A 2 7.54 -8.59 19.66
C ARG A 2 6.65 -9.77 19.23
N LYS A 3 5.41 -9.84 19.74
CA LYS A 3 4.44 -10.90 19.36
C LYS A 3 4.22 -11.02 17.84
N ILE A 4 4.14 -9.88 17.14
CA ILE A 4 3.96 -9.84 15.67
C ILE A 4 5.25 -10.31 14.99
N ALA A 5 6.41 -9.81 15.42
CA ALA A 5 7.69 -10.23 14.86
C ALA A 5 7.93 -11.74 15.00
N ASP A 6 7.60 -12.32 16.16
CA ASP A 6 7.73 -13.75 16.39
C ASP A 6 6.74 -14.56 15.55
N HIS A 7 5.50 -14.06 15.40
CA HIS A 7 4.51 -14.68 14.51
C HIS A 7 4.99 -14.70 13.05
N LEU A 8 5.51 -13.58 12.53
CA LEU A 8 6.05 -13.51 11.17
C LEU A 8 7.24 -14.45 10.98
N LYS A 9 8.17 -14.51 11.95
CA LYS A 9 9.33 -15.41 11.89
C LYS A 9 8.91 -16.88 11.86
N ARG A 10 7.92 -17.28 12.66
CA ARG A 10 7.36 -18.65 12.62
C ARG A 10 6.76 -19.01 11.27
N HIS A 11 6.33 -18.03 10.48
CA HIS A 11 5.80 -18.22 9.13
C HIS A 11 6.82 -17.91 8.03
N GLY A 12 8.12 -17.94 8.35
CA GLY A 12 9.20 -17.90 7.36
C GLY A 12 9.82 -16.52 7.09
N ALA A 13 9.42 -15.47 7.82
CA ALA A 13 10.06 -14.16 7.68
C ALA A 13 11.50 -14.19 8.23
N LYS A 14 12.50 -14.10 7.34
CA LYS A 14 13.92 -14.15 7.69
C LYS A 14 14.41 -12.91 8.45
N ARG A 15 13.91 -11.73 8.07
CA ARG A 15 14.27 -10.44 8.67
C ARG A 15 13.00 -9.64 8.93
N VAL A 16 12.80 -9.19 10.17
CA VAL A 16 11.66 -8.36 10.57
C VAL A 16 12.22 -7.04 11.14
N LEU A 17 11.97 -5.95 10.41
CA LEU A 17 12.35 -4.59 10.79
C LEU A 17 11.26 -3.92 11.65
N GLY A 18 11.58 -2.74 12.21
CA GLY A 18 10.64 -1.93 13.01
C GLY A 18 10.67 -2.24 14.51
N LEU A 19 11.53 -3.17 14.95
CA LEU A 19 11.78 -3.43 16.38
C LEU A 19 12.70 -2.37 17.01
N ARG A 20 13.67 -1.86 16.23
CA ARG A 20 14.64 -0.86 16.69
C ARG A 20 14.03 0.54 16.69
N ALA A 21 13.35 0.89 15.60
CA ALA A 21 12.71 2.20 15.43
C ALA A 21 13.67 3.40 15.64
N ASP A 22 14.86 3.33 15.04
CA ASP A 22 15.95 4.31 15.16
C ASP A 22 15.85 5.51 14.22
N ALA A 23 14.85 5.55 13.35
CA ALA A 23 14.60 6.66 12.44
C ALA A 23 13.21 7.27 12.68
N ARG A 24 13.00 8.48 12.17
CA ARG A 24 11.73 9.21 12.29
C ARG A 24 11.26 9.74 10.95
N ILE A 25 9.99 9.50 10.66
CA ILE A 25 9.23 10.13 9.57
C ILE A 25 8.97 11.59 9.97
N PRO A 26 9.46 12.58 9.21
CA PRO A 26 9.22 13.99 9.50
C PRO A 26 7.72 14.36 9.41
N GLY A 27 7.28 15.30 10.25
CA GLY A 27 5.91 15.80 10.23
C GLY A 27 4.87 14.90 10.89
N LEU A 28 5.28 13.84 11.59
CA LEU A 28 4.41 13.00 12.43
C LEU A 28 4.79 13.13 13.90
N GLU A 29 3.80 12.93 14.77
CA GLU A 29 3.98 13.01 16.21
C GLU A 29 4.32 11.66 16.85
N HIS A 30 5.11 11.73 17.94
CA HIS A 30 5.37 10.62 18.87
C HIS A 30 5.70 9.28 18.19
N ASP A 31 4.87 8.28 18.43
CA ASP A 31 5.07 6.90 18.01
C ASP A 31 4.70 6.67 16.54
N ARG A 32 3.88 7.53 15.94
CA ARG A 32 3.53 7.46 14.51
C ARG A 32 4.72 7.80 13.61
N ALA A 33 5.64 8.61 14.11
CA ALA A 33 6.87 8.96 13.41
C ALA A 33 7.89 7.83 13.39
N LYS A 34 7.84 6.87 14.31
CA LYS A 34 8.90 5.87 14.49
C LYS A 34 8.99 4.91 13.30
N CYS A 35 10.18 4.77 12.73
CA CYS A 35 10.47 3.81 11.67
C CYS A 35 11.91 3.27 11.78
N ASP A 36 12.24 2.27 10.97
CA ASP A 36 13.59 1.69 10.93
C ASP A 36 14.42 2.37 9.84
N SER A 37 15.66 2.74 10.17
CA SER A 37 16.58 3.40 9.23
C SER A 37 16.85 2.54 7.99
N ASP A 38 16.99 1.22 8.18
CA ASP A 38 17.23 0.23 7.12
C ASP A 38 15.94 -0.25 6.42
N GLY A 39 14.80 0.35 6.75
CA GLY A 39 13.49 -0.04 6.26
C GLY A 39 12.77 1.11 5.57
N ILE A 40 11.64 1.53 6.16
CA ILE A 40 10.81 2.61 5.61
C ILE A 40 11.63 3.88 5.37
N PHE A 41 12.61 4.19 6.21
CA PHE A 41 13.36 5.44 6.06
C PHE A 41 14.19 5.47 4.76
N SER A 42 14.91 4.40 4.44
CA SER A 42 15.77 4.28 3.26
C SER A 42 15.07 3.81 1.98
N SER A 43 13.79 3.40 2.04
CA SER A 43 13.08 2.85 0.88
C SER A 43 12.66 3.91 -0.15
N ASP A 44 12.57 3.49 -1.40
CA ASP A 44 11.99 4.23 -2.53
C ASP A 44 10.47 3.99 -2.68
N ALA A 45 10.01 2.75 -2.44
CA ALA A 45 8.60 2.36 -2.43
C ALA A 45 8.19 1.66 -1.12
N VAL A 46 6.94 1.83 -0.69
CA VAL A 46 6.38 1.23 0.54
C VAL A 46 4.95 0.74 0.28
N LEU A 47 4.70 -0.53 0.61
CA LEU A 47 3.35 -1.11 0.69
C LEU A 47 2.78 -0.92 2.09
N VAL A 48 1.64 -0.24 2.22
CA VAL A 48 0.99 0.09 3.49
C VAL A 48 -0.48 -0.36 3.49
N PRO A 49 -0.78 -1.59 3.93
CA PRO A 49 -2.16 -2.03 4.07
C PRO A 49 -2.83 -1.41 5.31
N LEU A 50 -4.09 -0.97 5.18
CA LEU A 50 -4.90 -0.44 6.29
C LEU A 50 -4.21 0.71 7.07
N GLU A 51 -3.58 1.63 6.36
CA GLU A 51 -2.74 2.70 6.92
C GLU A 51 -3.50 3.99 7.22
N ASP A 52 -2.98 4.77 8.19
CA ASP A 52 -3.53 6.08 8.51
C ASP A 52 -3.15 7.16 7.48
N GLY A 53 -4.10 8.07 7.22
CA GLY A 53 -3.96 9.06 6.16
C GLY A 53 -2.91 10.14 6.41
N ASP A 54 -2.50 10.36 7.66
CA ASP A 54 -1.45 11.34 8.00
C ASP A 54 -0.08 10.72 7.71
N ARG A 55 0.10 9.45 8.09
CA ARG A 55 1.33 8.69 7.81
C ARG A 55 1.55 8.46 6.32
N CYS A 56 0.50 8.14 5.57
CA CYS A 56 0.55 8.10 4.11
C CYS A 56 1.07 9.42 3.51
N GLU A 57 0.52 10.56 3.95
CA GLU A 57 0.95 11.87 3.47
C GLU A 57 2.40 12.18 3.84
N ALA A 58 2.83 11.83 5.05
CA ALA A 58 4.21 12.05 5.48
C ALA A 58 5.20 11.22 4.65
N LEU A 59 4.87 9.97 4.31
CA LEU A 59 5.69 9.13 3.42
C LEU A 59 5.79 9.72 2.02
N LEU A 60 4.69 10.25 1.47
CA LEU A 60 4.69 10.94 0.18
C LEU A 60 5.55 12.21 0.21
N LYS A 61 5.50 12.99 1.30
CA LYS A 61 6.37 14.17 1.50
C LYS A 61 7.85 13.81 1.60
N MET A 62 8.17 12.57 2.01
CA MET A 62 9.54 12.03 1.95
C MET A 62 9.94 11.56 0.54
N GLY A 63 9.09 11.74 -0.48
CA GLY A 63 9.37 11.35 -1.86
C GLY A 63 9.21 9.85 -2.12
N LYS A 64 8.51 9.13 -1.25
CA LYS A 64 8.30 7.67 -1.39
C LYS A 64 7.12 7.37 -2.29
N GLU A 65 7.21 6.30 -3.07
CA GLU A 65 6.05 5.71 -3.72
C GLU A 65 5.25 4.90 -2.70
N VAL A 66 4.01 5.31 -2.44
CA VAL A 66 3.16 4.66 -1.45
C VAL A 66 2.10 3.84 -2.16
N ILE A 67 2.10 2.54 -1.92
CA ILE A 67 1.12 1.58 -2.42
C ILE A 67 0.20 1.22 -1.25
N ALA A 68 -1.08 1.58 -1.33
CA ALA A 68 -2.05 1.30 -0.29
C ALA A 68 -2.94 0.11 -0.68
N ILE A 69 -3.33 -0.69 0.32
CA ILE A 69 -4.46 -1.64 0.21
C ILE A 69 -5.51 -1.17 1.20
N ASP A 70 -6.66 -0.73 0.70
CA ASP A 70 -7.75 -0.16 1.50
C ASP A 70 -9.09 -0.39 0.80
N LEU A 71 -10.06 -0.92 1.53
CA LEU A 71 -11.41 -1.18 1.01
C LEU A 71 -12.16 0.11 0.66
N ASN A 72 -11.80 1.23 1.28
CA ASN A 72 -12.51 2.49 1.10
C ASN A 72 -11.81 3.37 0.03
N PRO A 73 -12.38 3.51 -1.18
CA PRO A 73 -11.79 4.37 -2.23
C PRO A 73 -11.87 5.86 -1.87
N LEU A 74 -12.67 6.23 -0.88
CA LEU A 74 -12.86 7.62 -0.44
C LEU A 74 -11.94 8.01 0.72
N SER A 75 -11.18 7.06 1.28
CA SER A 75 -10.32 7.32 2.43
C SER A 75 -9.21 8.34 2.10
N ARG A 76 -8.73 9.04 3.14
CA ARG A 76 -7.59 9.96 2.99
C ARG A 76 -6.34 9.23 2.48
N THR A 77 -6.14 7.98 2.88
CA THR A 77 -5.05 7.12 2.44
C THR A 77 -5.17 6.81 0.96
N SER A 78 -6.32 6.25 0.53
CA SER A 78 -6.60 5.90 -0.86
C SER A 78 -6.43 7.07 -1.81
N ARG A 79 -6.92 8.26 -1.43
CA ARG A 79 -6.84 9.45 -2.29
C ARG A 79 -5.44 10.03 -2.45
N LYS A 80 -4.56 9.81 -1.47
CA LYS A 80 -3.21 10.40 -1.46
C LYS A 80 -2.15 9.44 -1.99
N ALA A 81 -2.30 8.14 -1.76
CA ALA A 81 -1.32 7.14 -2.14
C ALA A 81 -0.98 7.21 -3.65
N THR A 82 0.24 6.81 -3.99
CA THR A 82 0.69 6.72 -5.39
C THR A 82 -0.13 5.67 -6.14
N ILE A 83 -0.43 4.55 -5.49
CA ILE A 83 -1.27 3.47 -6.00
C ILE A 83 -2.21 3.01 -4.90
N SER A 84 -3.49 2.84 -5.21
CA SER A 84 -4.50 2.34 -4.27
C SER A 84 -5.16 1.08 -4.82
N ILE A 85 -4.99 -0.02 -4.10
CA ILE A 85 -5.65 -1.29 -4.38
C ILE A 85 -6.92 -1.33 -3.52
N VAL A 86 -8.08 -1.12 -4.16
CA VAL A 86 -9.37 -1.11 -3.48
C VAL A 86 -9.92 -2.54 -3.39
N ASP A 87 -9.36 -3.30 -2.46
CA ASP A 87 -9.72 -4.71 -2.26
C ASP A 87 -9.43 -5.16 -0.81
N ASN A 88 -9.97 -6.31 -0.42
CA ASN A 88 -9.67 -6.91 0.86
C ASN A 88 -8.23 -7.46 0.84
N ILE A 89 -7.45 -7.18 1.89
CA ILE A 89 -6.07 -7.63 2.02
C ILE A 89 -5.90 -9.15 1.85
N THR A 90 -6.88 -9.94 2.28
CA THR A 90 -6.84 -11.41 2.18
C THR A 90 -6.96 -11.92 0.75
N ARG A 91 -7.49 -11.10 -0.17
CA ARG A 91 -7.52 -11.38 -1.61
C ARG A 91 -6.37 -10.70 -2.36
N ALA A 92 -6.11 -9.45 -2.00
CA ALA A 92 -5.09 -8.63 -2.65
C ALA A 92 -3.68 -9.23 -2.52
N ILE A 93 -3.28 -9.65 -1.31
CA ILE A 93 -1.91 -10.15 -1.09
C ILE A 93 -1.64 -11.44 -1.90
N PRO A 94 -2.47 -12.50 -1.85
CA PRO A 94 -2.28 -13.66 -2.71
C PRO A 94 -2.22 -13.30 -4.19
N ARG A 95 -3.13 -12.43 -4.66
CA ARG A 95 -3.15 -12.01 -6.06
C ARG A 95 -1.89 -11.25 -6.47
N MET A 96 -1.37 -10.38 -5.60
CA MET A 96 -0.11 -9.68 -5.84
C MET A 96 1.08 -10.63 -5.93
N ILE A 97 1.10 -11.71 -5.12
CA ILE A 97 2.15 -12.74 -5.18
C ILE A 97 2.09 -13.46 -6.53
N GLU A 98 0.91 -13.90 -6.96
CA GLU A 98 0.72 -14.53 -8.28
C GLU A 98 1.20 -13.61 -9.42
N MET A 99 0.78 -12.35 -9.40
CA MET A 99 1.20 -11.37 -10.41
C MET A 99 2.70 -11.10 -10.37
N ALA A 100 3.32 -11.07 -9.19
CA ALA A 100 4.76 -10.87 -9.07
C ALA A 100 5.54 -12.03 -9.71
N GLU A 101 5.11 -13.28 -9.51
CA GLU A 101 5.74 -14.45 -10.15
C GLU A 101 5.54 -14.45 -11.67
N GLU A 102 4.34 -14.13 -12.15
CA GLU A 102 4.07 -14.00 -13.59
C GLU A 102 4.93 -12.89 -14.23
N MET A 103 4.99 -11.72 -13.59
CA MET A 103 5.65 -10.53 -14.12
C MET A 103 7.17 -10.56 -13.97
N LYS A 104 7.72 -11.51 -13.19
CA LYS A 104 9.16 -11.70 -13.02
C LYS A 104 9.89 -11.98 -14.34
N GLY A 105 9.22 -12.66 -15.28
CA GLY A 105 9.76 -12.93 -16.61
C GLY A 105 9.61 -11.79 -17.61
N TRP A 106 8.96 -10.68 -17.22
CA TRP A 106 8.66 -9.59 -18.14
C TRP A 106 9.86 -8.66 -18.32
N ASN A 107 10.02 -8.11 -19.52
CA ASN A 107 11.08 -7.15 -19.76
C ASN A 107 10.83 -5.84 -18.98
N ARG A 108 11.92 -5.18 -18.57
CA ARG A 108 11.88 -3.95 -17.78
C ARG A 108 11.10 -2.82 -18.46
N LYS A 109 11.20 -2.69 -19.79
CA LYS A 109 10.50 -1.65 -20.56
C LYS A 109 8.98 -1.78 -20.41
N LYS A 110 8.45 -3.00 -20.52
CA LYS A 110 7.04 -3.32 -20.33
C LYS A 110 6.57 -2.97 -18.91
N LEU A 111 7.35 -3.32 -17.89
CA LEU A 111 7.03 -3.00 -16.49
C LEU A 111 6.98 -1.48 -16.25
N LEU A 112 7.95 -0.74 -16.80
CA LEU A 112 8.00 0.72 -16.71
C LEU A 112 6.83 1.38 -17.46
N GLU A 113 6.44 0.83 -18.60
CA GLU A 113 5.29 1.33 -19.35
C GLU A 113 3.97 1.16 -18.57
N ILE A 114 3.75 0.00 -17.95
CA ILE A 114 2.59 -0.25 -17.10
C ILE A 114 2.55 0.76 -15.94
N LYS A 115 3.68 0.92 -15.25
CA LYS A 115 3.80 1.88 -14.15
C LYS A 115 3.53 3.31 -14.61
N LYS A 116 4.11 3.73 -15.74
CA LYS A 116 3.96 5.09 -16.29
C LYS A 116 2.52 5.40 -16.68
N ASN A 117 1.79 4.40 -17.18
CA ASN A 117 0.42 4.57 -17.68
C ASN A 117 -0.64 4.44 -16.59
N PHE A 118 -0.25 4.15 -15.33
CA PHE A 118 -1.18 4.04 -14.22
C PHE A 118 -1.54 5.43 -13.65
N ASP A 119 -2.84 5.71 -13.53
CA ASP A 119 -3.37 6.91 -12.88
C ASP A 119 -4.27 6.49 -11.70
N ASN A 120 -3.83 6.81 -10.48
CA ASN A 120 -4.57 6.44 -9.28
C ASN A 120 -5.89 7.19 -9.12
N ARG A 121 -5.99 8.44 -9.60
CA ARG A 121 -7.25 9.20 -9.59
C ARG A 121 -8.27 8.55 -10.51
N GLU A 122 -7.86 8.15 -11.70
CA GLU A 122 -8.77 7.46 -12.62
C GLU A 122 -9.14 6.07 -12.10
N ASN A 123 -8.19 5.35 -11.50
CA ASN A 123 -8.46 4.08 -10.81
C ASN A 123 -9.57 4.23 -9.75
N LEU A 124 -9.45 5.19 -8.82
CA LEU A 124 -10.46 5.43 -7.79
C LEU A 124 -11.81 5.86 -8.37
N LYS A 125 -11.81 6.69 -9.43
CA LYS A 125 -13.06 7.06 -10.13
C LYS A 125 -13.76 5.83 -10.70
N ARG A 126 -13.02 4.91 -11.33
CA ARG A 126 -13.57 3.66 -11.86
C ARG A 126 -14.16 2.81 -10.74
N THR A 127 -13.45 2.66 -9.63
CA THR A 127 -13.98 1.93 -8.46
C THR A 127 -15.26 2.55 -7.91
N ILE A 128 -15.33 3.88 -7.80
CA ILE A 128 -16.54 4.57 -7.32
C ILE A 128 -17.70 4.36 -8.29
N ARG A 129 -17.46 4.42 -9.61
CA ARG A 129 -18.50 4.12 -10.63
C ARG A 129 -19.01 2.69 -10.50
N GLU A 130 -18.13 1.74 -10.24
CA GLU A 130 -18.52 0.34 -10.02
C GLU A 130 -19.39 0.18 -8.76
N ILE A 131 -19.04 0.87 -7.67
CA ILE A 131 -19.87 0.91 -6.46
C ILE A 131 -21.24 1.51 -6.77
N ILE A 132 -21.30 2.65 -7.46
CA ILE A 132 -22.57 3.30 -7.85
C ILE A 132 -23.43 2.34 -8.68
N SER A 133 -22.86 1.72 -9.72
CA SER A 133 -23.59 0.79 -10.58
C SER A 133 -24.15 -0.40 -9.80
N ASN A 134 -23.41 -0.93 -8.82
CA ASN A 134 -23.90 -2.02 -7.98
C ASN A 134 -25.02 -1.54 -7.06
N LEU A 135 -24.91 -0.35 -6.47
CA LEU A 135 -25.98 0.22 -5.64
C LEU A 135 -27.26 0.48 -6.45
N GLU A 136 -27.15 0.97 -7.68
CA GLU A 136 -28.30 1.16 -8.57
C GLU A 136 -29.03 -0.16 -8.84
N LYS A 137 -28.29 -1.24 -9.13
CA LYS A 137 -28.89 -2.58 -9.32
C LYS A 137 -29.60 -3.11 -8.08
N GLU A 138 -29.05 -2.86 -6.89
CA GLU A 138 -29.69 -3.27 -5.62
C GLU A 138 -30.97 -2.47 -5.33
N LEU A 139 -31.13 -1.26 -5.90
CA LEU A 139 -32.38 -0.49 -5.79
C LEU A 139 -33.46 -0.95 -6.78
N GLU A 140 -33.07 -1.62 -7.86
CA GLU A 140 -33.97 -2.14 -8.88
C GLU A 140 -34.51 -3.55 -8.55
N GLY A 141 -33.88 -4.26 -7.59
CA GLY A 141 -34.27 -5.59 -7.11
C GLY A 141 -35.19 -5.55 -5.90
#